data_AF-A0A9E2PQA0-F1
#
_entry.id   AF-A0A9E2PQA0-F1
#
_cell.length_a   1.000
_cell.length_b   1.000
_cell.length_c   1.000
_cell.angle_alpha   90.00
_cell.angle_beta   90.00
_cell.angle_gamma   90.00
#
_symmetry.space_group_name_H-M   'P 1'
#
loop_
_entity.id
_entity.type
_entity.pdbx_description
1 polymer ?
#
loop_
_entity_poly.entity_id
_entity_poly.type
_entity_poly.pdbx_seq_one_letter_code
_entity_poly.pdbx_strand_id
1 'polypeptide(L)'
;MAMARMFLAENGKALGPIIIPTNADRVTRFAASELRKYLKQISGAEFVLKHSWRGVTPGETAVFLGAGPWEAEFGLNLDPSQHPFDGFALHYRGPHLFICGHNPRSTLYGVYALLEEIGCAFIEPGIEHVPRRQIVALEGRNRREVGAFALRNIYAAPNHYQKRAPFTALDRTVTVPQIDWMAKRRLNHYDFYVNFYRYDLWEKHKGEVLEALLDRGFDIEVTHHSLHYFCPPDENHDFGDFGPATYLRNHPDWYLPGLECGARGRWQTRVELPAVQKIIVERFLQYLDRNPELKICGLWPDDIPINRPYRGLSHTDGYMKFWNRAADALAASFPDKLLAIIGYFELSPPPRTVTPRRNIHCWYCPIARNLMYPVAHPRNERFLKWLKGWIKAMPPHQTASFEYYGWQMELTPLRFMMQKDLPLYHDLGLGGIYGWSAFGNSLLGEDMRWAVDLFFLAHQLWDTKADPRKLEAMWAEGVFGRAAPEILDFYAFLARTHAREIKNGLAPIYQWIAFDVVHKAQAILAAARKRAETPAIRRRVDLLEKVLLRGSAEVIWREGKARVV
;
A
#
# COMPACT_ATOMS: atom_id res chain seq x y z
N MET A 1 -32.93 -5.21 -13.05
CA MET A 1 -33.44 -4.72 -11.75
C MET A 1 -33.68 -3.22 -11.87
N ALA A 2 -34.78 -2.71 -11.29
CA ALA A 2 -35.15 -1.30 -11.37
C ALA A 2 -34.21 -0.41 -10.55
N MET A 3 -33.92 0.80 -11.04
CA MET A 3 -33.20 1.84 -10.29
C MET A 3 -34.07 2.32 -9.13
N ALA A 4 -33.53 2.37 -7.92
CA ALA A 4 -34.18 3.00 -6.78
C ALA A 4 -33.86 4.49 -6.77
N ARG A 5 -34.87 5.32 -6.52
CA ARG A 5 -34.70 6.77 -6.37
C ARG A 5 -34.99 7.17 -4.93
N MET A 6 -34.00 7.78 -4.28
CA MET A 6 -34.08 8.25 -2.90
C MET A 6 -33.49 9.65 -2.81
N PHE A 7 -34.06 10.50 -1.96
CA PHE A 7 -33.56 11.85 -1.74
C PHE A 7 -32.96 11.95 -0.32
N LEU A 8 -31.72 12.41 -0.21
CA LEU A 8 -31.02 12.59 1.07
C LEU A 8 -31.16 14.00 1.63
N ALA A 9 -31.14 15.01 0.75
CA ALA A 9 -31.29 16.41 1.12
C ALA A 9 -31.90 17.22 -0.02
N GLU A 10 -32.59 18.29 0.35
CA GLU A 10 -33.19 19.26 -0.56
C GLU A 10 -33.11 20.67 0.05
N ASN A 11 -32.63 21.64 -0.73
CA ASN A 11 -32.57 23.06 -0.38
C ASN A 11 -31.93 23.32 1.00
N GLY A 12 -30.81 22.65 1.28
CA GLY A 12 -30.08 22.79 2.54
C GLY A 12 -30.72 22.09 3.75
N LYS A 13 -31.74 21.25 3.55
CA LYS A 13 -32.38 20.44 4.61
C LYS A 13 -32.13 18.96 4.38
N ALA A 14 -31.72 18.26 5.44
CA ALA A 14 -31.60 16.81 5.42
C ALA A 14 -32.99 16.19 5.51
N LEU A 15 -33.26 15.18 4.68
CA LEU A 15 -34.57 14.51 4.63
C LEU A 15 -34.65 13.28 5.55
N GLY A 16 -33.52 12.88 6.14
CA GLY A 16 -33.42 11.68 6.94
C GLY A 16 -32.17 11.62 7.81
N PRO A 17 -32.18 10.84 8.90
CA PRO A 17 -31.01 10.63 9.73
C PRO A 17 -30.02 9.65 9.09
N ILE A 18 -28.79 9.73 9.59
CA ILE A 18 -27.79 8.67 9.45
C ILE A 18 -27.84 7.83 10.73
N ILE A 19 -27.93 6.51 10.59
CA ILE A 19 -28.21 5.58 11.68
C ILE A 19 -27.08 4.59 11.80
N ILE A 20 -26.58 4.43 13.02
CA ILE A 20 -25.58 3.40 13.37
C ILE A 20 -26.07 2.55 14.55
N PRO A 21 -25.53 1.34 14.73
CA PRO A 21 -25.80 0.52 15.91
C PRO A 21 -25.43 1.23 17.21
N THR A 22 -26.12 0.90 18.29
CA THR A 22 -25.85 1.45 19.63
C THR A 22 -24.41 1.18 20.07
N ASN A 23 -23.90 -0.02 19.76
CA ASN A 23 -22.54 -0.46 20.08
C ASN A 23 -21.61 -0.39 18.85
N ALA A 24 -21.83 0.58 17.94
CA ALA A 24 -20.99 0.74 16.77
C ALA A 24 -19.51 0.90 17.17
N ASP A 25 -18.64 0.18 16.49
CA ASP A 25 -17.20 0.21 16.71
C ASP A 25 -16.60 1.58 16.29
N ARG A 26 -15.30 1.76 16.58
CA ARG A 26 -14.56 2.98 16.27
C ARG A 26 -14.65 3.39 14.79
N VAL A 27 -14.44 2.44 13.88
CA VAL A 27 -14.40 2.69 12.43
C VAL A 27 -15.79 2.96 11.87
N THR A 28 -16.83 2.24 12.35
CA THR A 28 -18.22 2.53 11.94
C THR A 28 -18.66 3.92 12.38
N ARG A 29 -18.28 4.37 13.59
CA ARG A 29 -18.53 5.76 14.04
C ARG A 29 -17.79 6.77 13.18
N PHE A 30 -16.54 6.50 12.83
CA PHE A 30 -15.77 7.34 11.91
C PHE A 30 -16.43 7.42 10.52
N ALA A 31 -16.87 6.28 9.97
CA ALA A 31 -17.59 6.22 8.69
C ALA A 31 -18.87 7.07 8.69
N ALA A 32 -19.66 7.02 9.76
CA ALA A 32 -20.84 7.86 9.91
C ALA A 32 -20.49 9.35 9.96
N SER A 33 -19.38 9.69 10.63
CA SER A 33 -18.90 11.07 10.71
C SER A 33 -18.42 11.59 9.36
N GLU A 34 -17.74 10.75 8.57
CA GLU A 34 -17.30 11.08 7.21
C GLU A 34 -18.50 11.26 6.28
N LEU A 35 -19.48 10.33 6.31
CA LEU A 35 -20.70 10.48 5.51
C LEU A 35 -21.41 11.80 5.83
N ARG A 36 -21.62 12.11 7.12
CA ARG A 36 -22.22 13.36 7.57
C ARG A 36 -21.44 14.58 7.07
N LYS A 37 -20.11 14.57 7.21
CA LYS A 37 -19.22 15.65 6.78
C LYS A 37 -19.36 15.93 5.29
N TYR A 38 -19.26 14.90 4.44
CA TYR A 38 -19.36 15.10 2.99
C TYR A 38 -20.77 15.48 2.55
N LEU A 39 -21.83 14.88 3.11
CA LEU A 39 -23.18 15.27 2.77
C LEU A 39 -23.48 16.73 3.14
N LYS A 40 -22.94 17.23 4.26
CA LYS A 40 -22.98 18.66 4.61
C LYS A 40 -22.22 19.52 3.60
N GLN A 41 -21.02 19.12 3.18
CA GLN A 41 -20.27 19.86 2.16
C GLN A 41 -20.99 19.89 0.81
N ILE A 42 -21.68 18.81 0.45
CA ILE A 42 -22.40 18.69 -0.82
C ILE A 42 -23.68 19.53 -0.82
N SER A 43 -24.47 19.44 0.26
CA SER A 43 -25.84 19.97 0.30
C SER A 43 -26.03 21.24 1.14
N GLY A 44 -25.08 21.55 2.02
CA GLY A 44 -25.24 22.54 3.09
C GLY A 44 -26.10 22.07 4.27
N ALA A 45 -26.71 20.88 4.19
CA ALA A 45 -27.63 20.39 5.22
C ALA A 45 -26.91 19.75 6.42
N GLU A 46 -27.51 19.90 7.61
CA GLU A 46 -27.09 19.20 8.82
C GLU A 46 -27.79 17.84 8.92
N PHE A 47 -27.02 16.75 8.87
CA PHE A 47 -27.54 15.40 9.05
C PHE A 47 -27.40 14.95 10.50
N VAL A 48 -28.50 14.49 11.08
CA VAL A 48 -28.54 13.97 12.46
C VAL A 48 -28.02 12.53 12.50
N LEU A 49 -27.14 12.24 13.45
CA LEU A 49 -26.72 10.87 13.76
C LEU A 49 -27.63 10.28 14.84
N LYS A 50 -28.21 9.10 14.57
CA LYS A 50 -28.96 8.30 15.55
C LYS A 50 -28.22 6.99 15.84
N HIS A 51 -28.20 6.59 17.11
CA HIS A 51 -27.51 5.37 17.59
C HIS A 51 -28.46 4.18 17.80
N SER A 52 -29.62 4.19 17.14
CA SER A 52 -30.58 3.10 17.17
C SER A 52 -31.49 3.17 15.94
N TRP A 53 -31.84 2.01 15.40
CA TRP A 53 -32.85 1.87 14.36
C TRP A 53 -34.29 1.96 14.90
N ARG A 54 -34.47 1.95 16.23
CA ARG A 54 -35.80 2.03 16.85
C ARG A 54 -36.44 3.40 16.57
N GLY A 55 -37.70 3.39 16.15
CA GLY A 55 -38.50 4.60 15.90
C GLY A 55 -38.35 5.19 14.51
N VAL A 56 -37.56 4.57 13.61
CA VAL A 56 -37.56 4.93 12.18
C VAL A 56 -38.80 4.35 11.54
N THR A 57 -39.59 5.19 10.86
CA THR A 57 -40.80 4.73 10.19
C THR A 57 -40.49 4.21 8.78
N PRO A 58 -41.27 3.25 8.23
CA PRO A 58 -41.02 2.71 6.88
C PRO A 58 -41.07 3.74 5.74
N GLY A 59 -41.71 4.89 5.94
CA GLY A 59 -41.81 5.97 4.95
C GLY A 59 -40.77 7.08 5.10
N GLU A 60 -40.00 7.10 6.21
CA GLU A 60 -38.97 8.10 6.46
C GLU A 60 -37.68 7.75 5.72
N THR A 61 -37.07 8.72 5.06
CA THR A 61 -35.72 8.57 4.49
C THR A 61 -34.72 8.26 5.59
N ALA A 62 -33.90 7.23 5.44
CA ALA A 62 -32.82 6.94 6.40
C ALA A 62 -31.64 6.23 5.75
N VAL A 63 -30.43 6.53 6.21
CA VAL A 63 -29.21 5.80 5.83
C VAL A 63 -28.71 5.00 7.02
N PHE A 64 -28.63 3.69 6.88
CA PHE A 64 -28.16 2.76 7.90
C PHE A 64 -26.72 2.34 7.58
N LEU A 65 -25.82 2.42 8.56
CA LEU A 65 -24.41 2.02 8.40
C LEU A 65 -24.05 0.88 9.35
N GLY A 66 -23.32 -0.08 8.82
CA GLY A 66 -22.70 -1.16 9.61
C GLY A 66 -23.62 -2.35 9.85
N ALA A 67 -23.23 -3.16 10.83
CA ALA A 67 -23.89 -4.42 11.17
C ALA A 67 -25.31 -4.22 11.71
N GLY A 68 -26.20 -5.18 11.45
CA GLY A 68 -27.61 -5.06 11.80
C GLY A 68 -28.46 -6.26 11.39
N PRO A 69 -29.76 -6.29 11.74
CA PRO A 69 -30.63 -7.44 11.48
C PRO A 69 -30.78 -7.80 9.99
N TRP A 70 -30.36 -6.91 9.10
CA TRP A 70 -30.41 -7.06 7.64
C TRP A 70 -29.22 -7.82 7.03
N GLU A 71 -28.15 -8.10 7.79
CA GLU A 71 -26.94 -8.76 7.24
C GLU A 71 -27.20 -10.15 6.64
N ALA A 72 -28.11 -10.91 7.26
CA ALA A 72 -28.56 -12.20 6.74
C ALA A 72 -29.36 -12.05 5.44
N GLU A 73 -30.25 -11.05 5.38
CA GLU A 73 -31.08 -10.76 4.19
C GLU A 73 -30.21 -10.35 2.99
N PHE A 74 -29.15 -9.57 3.23
CA PHE A 74 -28.29 -9.05 2.17
C PHE A 74 -27.16 -9.99 1.76
N GLY A 75 -27.06 -11.18 2.39
CA GLY A 75 -25.99 -12.14 2.12
C GLY A 75 -24.60 -11.59 2.48
N LEU A 76 -24.54 -10.75 3.53
CA LEU A 76 -23.30 -10.15 4.06
C LEU A 76 -22.72 -10.93 5.23
N ASN A 77 -23.50 -11.84 5.82
CA ASN A 77 -23.02 -12.87 6.73
C ASN A 77 -22.20 -13.89 5.96
N LEU A 78 -20.91 -13.61 5.81
CA LEU A 78 -19.97 -14.52 5.19
C LEU A 78 -18.93 -14.93 6.19
N ASP A 79 -18.63 -16.23 6.19
CA ASP A 79 -17.55 -16.80 6.97
C ASP A 79 -16.25 -16.06 6.61
N PRO A 80 -15.65 -15.29 7.56
CA PRO A 80 -14.41 -14.55 7.30
C PRO A 80 -13.24 -15.48 6.91
N SER A 81 -13.32 -16.77 7.25
CA SER A 81 -12.33 -17.78 6.83
C SER A 81 -12.46 -18.21 5.37
N GLN A 82 -13.60 -17.93 4.73
CA GLN A 82 -13.90 -18.24 3.32
C GLN A 82 -13.89 -17.00 2.41
N HIS A 83 -14.08 -15.81 2.99
CA HIS A 83 -14.07 -14.53 2.29
C HIS A 83 -13.12 -13.53 2.97
N PRO A 84 -11.78 -13.71 2.85
CA PRO A 84 -10.79 -12.94 3.60
C PRO A 84 -10.66 -11.47 3.16
N PHE A 85 -11.40 -11.06 2.12
CA PHE A 85 -11.25 -9.75 1.51
C PHE A 85 -12.30 -8.76 2.02
N ASP A 86 -11.89 -7.51 2.17
CA ASP A 86 -12.81 -6.41 2.47
C ASP A 86 -13.88 -6.33 1.38
N GLY A 87 -15.12 -6.11 1.79
CA GLY A 87 -16.25 -6.07 0.87
C GLY A 87 -17.48 -5.45 1.52
N PHE A 88 -18.25 -4.73 0.72
CA PHE A 88 -19.43 -3.99 1.17
C PHE A 88 -20.59 -4.16 0.22
N ALA A 89 -21.79 -3.84 0.69
CA ALA A 89 -22.96 -3.67 -0.13
C ALA A 89 -23.65 -2.34 0.12
N LEU A 90 -24.21 -1.81 -0.97
CA LEU A 90 -25.19 -0.72 -0.95
C LEU A 90 -26.53 -1.32 -1.33
N HIS A 91 -27.50 -1.26 -0.41
CA HIS A 91 -28.82 -1.85 -0.60
C HIS A 91 -29.92 -0.80 -0.39
N TYR A 92 -30.70 -0.55 -1.43
CA TYR A 92 -31.83 0.36 -1.45
C TYR A 92 -33.13 -0.42 -1.22
N ARG A 93 -33.93 0.03 -0.26
CA ARG A 93 -35.25 -0.53 0.06
C ARG A 93 -36.24 0.59 0.36
N GLY A 94 -36.99 1.01 -0.67
CA GLY A 94 -37.88 2.16 -0.56
C GLY A 94 -37.10 3.43 -0.20
N PRO A 95 -37.44 4.13 0.90
CA PRO A 95 -36.72 5.32 1.33
C PRO A 95 -35.47 5.00 2.18
N HIS A 96 -35.07 3.74 2.32
CA HIS A 96 -33.92 3.35 3.12
C HIS A 96 -32.72 2.95 2.26
N LEU A 97 -31.54 3.41 2.67
CA LEU A 97 -30.27 2.94 2.14
C LEU A 97 -29.49 2.24 3.26
N PHE A 98 -29.06 1.02 3.01
CA PHE A 98 -28.18 0.27 3.89
C PHE A 98 -26.77 0.21 3.28
N ILE A 99 -25.78 0.61 4.07
CA ILE A 99 -24.35 0.54 3.75
C ILE A 99 -23.73 -0.41 4.76
N CYS A 100 -23.41 -1.63 4.36
CA CYS A 100 -22.86 -2.61 5.29
C CYS A 100 -21.63 -3.28 4.70
N GLY A 101 -20.63 -3.51 5.55
CA GLY A 101 -19.38 -4.18 5.20
C GLY A 101 -19.21 -5.51 5.91
N HIS A 102 -18.40 -6.41 5.37
CA HIS A 102 -18.00 -7.66 6.03
C HIS A 102 -17.27 -7.43 7.37
N ASN A 103 -16.70 -6.23 7.55
CA ASN A 103 -16.03 -5.77 8.75
C ASN A 103 -16.18 -4.23 8.84
N PRO A 104 -15.76 -3.61 9.95
CA PRO A 104 -15.97 -2.17 10.13
C PRO A 104 -15.34 -1.26 9.05
N ARG A 105 -14.10 -1.52 8.61
CA ARG A 105 -13.47 -0.73 7.52
C ARG A 105 -14.18 -0.91 6.18
N SER A 106 -14.78 -2.07 5.94
CA SER A 106 -15.59 -2.28 4.74
C SER A 106 -16.84 -1.39 4.72
N THR A 107 -17.44 -1.11 5.89
CA THR A 107 -18.53 -0.12 6.00
C THR A 107 -18.06 1.28 5.61
N LEU A 108 -16.85 1.67 6.05
CA LEU A 108 -16.21 2.93 5.63
C LEU A 108 -15.99 2.98 4.11
N TYR A 109 -15.57 1.88 3.48
CA TYR A 109 -15.42 1.81 2.03
C TYR A 109 -16.75 1.93 1.28
N GLY A 110 -17.83 1.39 1.83
CA GLY A 110 -19.18 1.59 1.31
C GLY A 110 -19.62 3.06 1.37
N VAL A 111 -19.28 3.79 2.44
CA VAL A 111 -19.48 5.25 2.53
C VAL A 111 -18.75 5.96 1.41
N TYR A 112 -17.46 5.67 1.21
CA TYR A 112 -16.70 6.31 0.13
C TYR A 112 -17.23 5.94 -1.26
N ALA A 113 -17.70 4.71 -1.47
CA ALA A 113 -18.33 4.30 -2.73
C ALA A 113 -19.63 5.08 -3.02
N LEU A 114 -20.45 5.32 -2.00
CA LEU A 114 -21.64 6.14 -2.13
C LEU A 114 -21.28 7.60 -2.45
N LEU A 115 -20.26 8.15 -1.78
CA LEU A 115 -19.82 9.51 -2.03
C LEU A 115 -19.28 9.67 -3.47
N GLU A 116 -18.55 8.69 -3.99
CA GLU A 116 -18.15 8.64 -5.40
C GLU A 116 -19.36 8.61 -6.34
N GLU A 117 -20.40 7.85 -6.03
CA GLU A 117 -21.65 7.81 -6.80
C GLU A 117 -22.39 9.16 -6.80
N ILE A 118 -22.32 9.91 -5.69
CA ILE A 118 -22.87 11.27 -5.61
C ILE A 118 -22.02 12.26 -6.43
N GLY A 119 -20.78 11.91 -6.77
CA GLY A 119 -19.87 12.68 -7.61
C GLY A 119 -18.64 13.23 -6.89
N CYS A 120 -18.33 12.77 -5.67
CA CYS A 120 -17.03 13.05 -5.07
C CYS A 120 -15.92 12.33 -5.83
N ALA A 121 -14.73 12.93 -5.89
CA ALA A 121 -13.53 12.27 -6.42
C ALA A 121 -12.35 12.49 -5.47
N PHE A 122 -11.74 11.40 -5.00
CA PHE A 122 -10.62 11.43 -4.06
C PHE A 122 -9.31 11.17 -4.81
N ILE A 123 -8.64 12.25 -5.25
CA ILE A 123 -7.63 12.20 -6.31
C ILE A 123 -6.25 11.85 -5.74
N GLU A 124 -5.75 12.65 -4.81
CA GLU A 124 -4.47 12.42 -4.12
C GLU A 124 -4.53 12.96 -2.69
N PRO A 125 -3.54 12.67 -1.82
CA PRO A 125 -3.51 13.23 -0.47
C PRO A 125 -3.74 14.75 -0.46
N GLY A 126 -4.85 15.17 0.14
CA GLY A 126 -5.27 16.58 0.23
C GLY A 126 -5.94 17.17 -1.03
N ILE A 127 -6.13 16.41 -2.12
CA ILE A 127 -6.85 16.87 -3.32
C ILE A 127 -8.10 16.03 -3.55
N GLU A 128 -9.24 16.70 -3.46
CA GLU A 128 -10.56 16.10 -3.63
C GLU A 128 -11.49 17.04 -4.39
N HIS A 129 -12.38 16.45 -5.18
CA HIS A 129 -13.53 17.14 -5.72
C HIS A 129 -14.76 16.76 -4.90
N VAL A 130 -15.47 17.75 -4.37
CA VAL A 130 -16.75 17.57 -3.69
C VAL A 130 -17.79 18.42 -4.39
N PRO A 131 -18.82 17.83 -5.03
CA PRO A 131 -19.80 18.58 -5.78
C PRO A 131 -20.71 19.37 -4.84
N ARG A 132 -21.22 20.53 -5.28
CA ARG A 132 -22.30 21.24 -4.56
C ARG A 132 -23.63 21.01 -5.27
N ARG A 133 -24.66 20.62 -4.51
CA ARG A 133 -26.00 20.33 -5.05
C ARG A 133 -27.08 20.84 -4.11
N GLN A 134 -28.11 21.49 -4.66
CA GLN A 134 -29.32 21.83 -3.90
C GLN A 134 -30.16 20.58 -3.57
N ILE A 135 -30.14 19.59 -4.45
CA ILE A 135 -30.85 18.32 -4.28
C ILE A 135 -29.83 17.18 -4.34
N VAL A 136 -29.76 16.38 -3.27
CA VAL A 136 -28.95 15.16 -3.23
C VAL A 136 -29.88 13.98 -3.46
N ALA A 137 -30.06 13.63 -4.73
CA ALA A 137 -30.77 12.44 -5.15
C ALA A 137 -29.79 11.29 -5.41
N LEU A 138 -30.14 10.10 -4.94
CA LEU A 138 -29.48 8.84 -5.27
C LEU A 138 -30.31 8.11 -6.31
N GLU A 139 -29.68 7.75 -7.42
CA GLU A 139 -30.24 6.88 -8.46
C GLU A 139 -29.39 5.61 -8.50
N GLY A 140 -29.62 4.78 -7.49
CA GLY A 140 -28.75 3.65 -7.20
C GLY A 140 -29.43 2.32 -7.47
N ARG A 141 -28.60 1.29 -7.56
CA ARG A 141 -29.03 -0.11 -7.59
C ARG A 141 -28.33 -0.88 -6.48
N ASN A 142 -29.01 -1.91 -6.01
CA ASN A 142 -28.43 -2.86 -5.07
C ASN A 142 -27.18 -3.45 -5.70
N ARG A 143 -26.05 -3.31 -5.01
CA ARG A 143 -24.77 -3.85 -5.46
C ARG A 143 -23.90 -4.27 -4.30
N ARG A 144 -22.98 -5.15 -4.61
CA ARG A 144 -21.95 -5.64 -3.71
C ARG A 144 -20.60 -5.55 -4.41
N GLU A 145 -19.59 -5.13 -3.67
CA GLU A 145 -18.22 -5.02 -4.13
C GLU A 145 -17.29 -5.73 -3.13
N VAL A 146 -16.26 -6.39 -3.64
CA VAL A 146 -15.24 -7.10 -2.86
C VAL A 146 -13.90 -6.75 -3.46
N GLY A 147 -12.92 -6.40 -2.62
CA GLY A 147 -11.58 -6.07 -3.06
C GLY A 147 -10.87 -7.28 -3.69
N ALA A 148 -10.02 -7.05 -4.67
CA ALA A 148 -9.26 -8.09 -5.36
C ALA A 148 -8.16 -8.74 -4.48
N PHE A 149 -7.66 -8.03 -3.47
CA PHE A 149 -6.58 -8.52 -2.60
C PHE A 149 -6.95 -8.35 -1.13
N ALA A 150 -6.50 -9.27 -0.26
CA ALA A 150 -6.65 -9.14 1.19
C ALA A 150 -5.83 -7.95 1.72
N LEU A 151 -4.59 -7.81 1.24
CA LEU A 151 -3.67 -6.75 1.63
C LEU A 151 -3.47 -5.76 0.48
N ARG A 152 -3.73 -4.49 0.75
CA ARG A 152 -3.62 -3.40 -0.22
C ARG A 152 -2.83 -2.26 0.40
N ASN A 153 -1.57 -2.13 0.00
CA ASN A 153 -0.65 -1.13 0.53
C ASN A 153 0.07 -0.37 -0.59
N ILE A 154 0.25 0.92 -0.34
CA ILE A 154 1.16 1.83 -1.01
C ILE A 154 1.86 2.60 0.11
N TYR A 155 3.18 2.50 0.21
CA TYR A 155 3.92 3.08 1.34
C TYR A 155 5.19 3.78 0.87
N ALA A 156 5.67 4.71 1.71
CA ALA A 156 6.94 5.41 1.58
C ALA A 156 8.01 4.83 2.49
N ALA A 157 9.24 4.76 1.98
CA ALA A 157 10.42 4.29 2.70
C ALA A 157 11.25 5.51 3.16
N PRO A 158 11.07 6.00 4.39
CA PRO A 158 11.89 7.08 4.90
C PRO A 158 13.31 6.60 5.19
N ASN A 159 14.27 7.13 4.43
CA ASN A 159 15.66 6.72 4.55
C ASN A 159 16.37 7.40 5.73
N HIS A 160 16.57 6.70 6.86
CA HIS A 160 17.29 7.23 8.04
C HIS A 160 18.37 6.29 8.59
N TYR A 161 19.62 6.55 8.22
CA TYR A 161 20.77 5.68 8.57
C TYR A 161 21.48 6.07 9.87
N GLN A 162 21.27 7.29 10.38
CA GLN A 162 22.01 7.80 11.51
C GLN A 162 21.15 7.79 12.79
N LYS A 163 21.68 7.21 13.88
CA LYS A 163 21.01 7.10 15.18
C LYS A 163 20.46 8.43 15.71
N ARG A 164 21.17 9.54 15.44
CA ARG A 164 20.85 10.90 15.91
C ARG A 164 20.22 11.80 14.84
N ALA A 165 19.97 11.31 13.62
CA ALA A 165 19.31 12.12 12.60
C ALA A 165 17.87 12.43 13.03
N PRO A 166 17.37 13.66 12.81
CA PRO A 166 15.96 13.99 12.98
C PRO A 166 15.10 13.04 12.13
N PHE A 167 14.00 12.58 12.71
CA PHE A 167 13.01 11.75 12.03
C PHE A 167 11.75 12.56 11.78
N THR A 168 11.38 12.72 10.50
CA THR A 168 10.25 13.55 10.07
C THR A 168 9.20 12.76 9.28
N ALA A 169 9.39 11.46 9.08
CA ALA A 169 8.55 10.68 8.19
C ALA A 169 7.13 10.41 8.70
N LEU A 170 6.89 10.57 10.00
CA LEU A 170 5.56 10.52 10.61
C LEU A 170 5.03 11.91 10.96
N ASP A 171 5.53 12.98 10.33
CA ASP A 171 4.95 14.31 10.48
C ASP A 171 3.45 14.24 10.17
N ARG A 172 2.63 14.61 11.16
CA ARG A 172 1.17 14.53 11.10
C ARG A 172 0.59 15.37 9.95
N THR A 173 1.20 16.51 9.64
CA THR A 173 0.74 17.41 8.57
C THR A 173 0.90 16.82 7.18
N VAL A 174 1.78 15.83 7.05
CA VAL A 174 2.09 15.12 5.81
C VAL A 174 1.38 13.77 5.77
N THR A 175 1.50 13.00 6.85
CA THR A 175 1.17 11.57 6.86
C THR A 175 -0.31 11.32 7.07
N VAL A 176 -1.02 12.16 7.84
CA VAL A 176 -2.47 11.97 8.03
C VAL A 176 -3.26 12.18 6.73
N PRO A 177 -2.98 13.21 5.90
CA PRO A 177 -3.58 13.32 4.57
C PRO A 177 -3.34 12.09 3.68
N GLN A 178 -2.18 11.43 3.81
CA GLN A 178 -1.89 10.19 3.08
C GLN A 178 -2.78 9.05 3.56
N ILE A 179 -2.80 8.80 4.87
CA ILE A 179 -3.64 7.77 5.51
C ILE A 179 -5.12 7.96 5.13
N ASP A 180 -5.56 9.22 5.11
CA ASP A 180 -6.91 9.59 4.72
C ASP A 180 -7.25 9.25 3.27
N TRP A 181 -6.37 9.62 2.34
CA TRP A 181 -6.51 9.26 0.93
C TRP A 181 -6.41 7.75 0.71
N MET A 182 -5.50 7.05 1.40
CA MET A 182 -5.34 5.60 1.34
C MET A 182 -6.67 4.90 1.69
N ALA A 183 -7.34 5.28 2.78
CA ALA A 183 -8.64 4.72 3.14
C ALA A 183 -9.73 5.06 2.11
N LYS A 184 -9.74 6.27 1.57
CA LYS A 184 -10.66 6.67 0.49
C LYS A 184 -10.45 5.88 -0.79
N ARG A 185 -9.23 5.43 -1.06
CA ARG A 185 -8.88 4.50 -2.15
C ARG A 185 -8.96 3.03 -1.74
N ARG A 186 -9.53 2.74 -0.56
CA ARG A 186 -9.76 1.39 -0.03
C ARG A 186 -8.49 0.57 0.18
N LEU A 187 -7.36 1.24 0.38
CA LEU A 187 -6.16 0.61 0.95
C LEU A 187 -6.41 0.35 2.44
N ASN A 188 -5.86 -0.74 2.96
CA ASN A 188 -6.21 -1.24 4.29
C ASN A 188 -5.01 -1.62 5.16
N HIS A 189 -3.81 -1.51 4.61
CA HIS A 189 -2.60 -1.88 5.30
C HIS A 189 -1.63 -0.71 5.33
N TYR A 190 -1.17 -0.36 6.52
CA TYR A 190 -0.16 0.66 6.74
C TYR A 190 1.11 -0.01 7.22
N ASP A 191 2.15 0.09 6.41
CA ASP A 191 3.46 -0.43 6.75
C ASP A 191 4.38 0.71 7.20
N PHE A 192 4.88 0.61 8.42
CA PHE A 192 5.99 1.42 8.89
C PHE A 192 7.29 0.77 8.44
N TYR A 193 7.59 0.95 7.15
CA TYR A 193 8.81 0.50 6.50
C TYR A 193 10.01 1.32 7.00
N VAL A 194 10.66 0.87 8.06
CA VAL A 194 11.70 1.67 8.71
C VAL A 194 13.09 1.15 8.34
N ASN A 195 13.97 2.06 7.90
CA ASN A 195 15.34 1.70 7.55
C ASN A 195 16.05 0.95 8.69
N PHE A 196 16.84 -0.05 8.27
CA PHE A 196 17.75 -0.90 9.05
C PHE A 196 17.73 -0.64 10.56
N TYR A 197 17.03 -1.53 11.27
CA TYR A 197 17.08 -1.65 12.72
C TYR A 197 16.44 -0.51 13.54
N ARG A 198 15.58 0.35 12.98
CA ARG A 198 15.01 1.51 13.70
C ARG A 198 13.58 1.34 14.21
N TYR A 199 13.24 0.17 14.76
CA TYR A 199 11.91 -0.09 15.33
C TYR A 199 11.56 0.84 16.49
N ASP A 200 12.56 1.45 17.14
CA ASP A 200 12.40 2.49 18.17
C ASP A 200 11.65 3.72 17.66
N LEU A 201 11.73 4.02 16.36
CA LEU A 201 11.07 5.19 15.77
C LEU A 201 9.55 5.05 15.77
N TRP A 202 9.01 3.83 15.64
CA TRP A 202 7.57 3.62 15.77
C TRP A 202 7.11 3.99 17.18
N GLU A 203 7.76 3.45 18.22
CA GLU A 203 7.40 3.73 19.62
C GLU A 203 7.48 5.24 19.94
N LYS A 204 8.49 5.93 19.40
CA LYS A 204 8.70 7.37 19.62
C LYS A 204 7.68 8.26 18.90
N HIS A 205 7.17 7.84 17.73
CA HIS A 205 6.43 8.73 16.83
C HIS A 205 5.03 8.25 16.45
N LYS A 206 4.62 7.03 16.83
CA LYS A 206 3.29 6.48 16.48
C LYS A 206 2.13 7.38 16.89
N GLY A 207 2.26 8.14 17.99
CA GLY A 207 1.24 9.06 18.48
C GLY A 207 0.81 10.12 17.46
N GLU A 208 1.68 10.45 16.49
CA GLU A 208 1.36 11.42 15.43
C GLU A 208 0.28 10.93 14.47
N VAL A 209 0.20 9.61 14.24
CA VAL A 209 -0.61 9.01 13.17
C VAL A 209 -1.55 7.90 13.63
N LEU A 210 -1.32 7.29 14.79
CA LEU A 210 -2.01 6.09 15.25
C LEU A 210 -3.53 6.24 15.28
N GLU A 211 -4.03 7.35 15.82
CA GLU A 211 -5.47 7.59 15.87
C GLU A 211 -6.09 7.65 14.47
N ALA A 212 -5.39 8.23 13.48
CA ALA A 212 -5.87 8.28 12.11
C ALA A 212 -5.92 6.89 11.44
N LEU A 213 -4.96 6.03 11.77
CA LEU A 213 -4.91 4.64 11.32
C LEU A 213 -6.05 3.81 11.93
N LEU A 214 -6.24 3.93 13.25
CA LEU A 214 -7.28 3.20 13.99
C LEU A 214 -8.69 3.65 13.61
N ASP A 215 -8.91 4.95 13.37
CA ASP A 215 -10.20 5.48 12.90
C ASP A 215 -10.62 4.89 11.54
N ARG A 216 -9.65 4.50 10.71
CA ARG A 216 -9.87 3.95 9.37
C ARG A 216 -9.74 2.43 9.31
N GLY A 217 -9.41 1.78 10.43
CA GLY A 217 -9.29 0.33 10.54
C GLY A 217 -8.12 -0.24 9.73
N PHE A 218 -6.98 0.45 9.67
CA PHE A 218 -5.78 -0.10 9.05
C PHE A 218 -5.22 -1.27 9.86
N ASP A 219 -4.77 -2.32 9.18
CA ASP A 219 -3.79 -3.24 9.76
C ASP A 219 -2.43 -2.53 9.75
N ILE A 220 -1.77 -2.52 10.91
CA ILE A 220 -0.49 -1.83 11.10
C ILE A 220 0.61 -2.87 11.16
N GLU A 221 1.64 -2.65 10.33
CA GLU A 221 2.85 -3.45 10.30
C GLU A 221 4.07 -2.59 10.63
N VAL A 222 5.00 -3.16 11.39
CA VAL A 222 6.37 -2.66 11.44
C VAL A 222 7.27 -3.77 10.91
N THR A 223 7.90 -3.53 9.76
CA THR A 223 8.82 -4.48 9.16
C THR A 223 10.00 -3.80 8.50
N HIS A 224 11.12 -4.51 8.46
CA HIS A 224 12.31 -4.31 7.63
C HIS A 224 13.35 -5.35 8.05
N HIS A 225 14.56 -5.27 7.48
CA HIS A 225 15.80 -5.90 7.98
C HIS A 225 16.04 -5.55 9.46
N SER A 226 15.66 -6.46 10.35
CA SER A 226 15.35 -6.18 11.77
C SER A 226 16.11 -7.04 12.77
N LEU A 227 16.83 -8.09 12.34
CA LEU A 227 17.54 -8.97 13.29
C LEU A 227 18.50 -8.20 14.19
N HIS A 228 19.28 -7.25 13.66
CA HIS A 228 20.16 -6.44 14.52
C HIS A 228 19.43 -5.47 15.45
N TYR A 229 18.16 -5.14 15.21
CA TYR A 229 17.41 -4.40 16.24
C TYR A 229 17.32 -5.25 17.50
N PHE A 230 16.92 -6.53 17.37
CA PHE A 230 16.74 -7.40 18.52
C PHE A 230 18.04 -8.04 19.03
N CYS A 231 19.07 -8.18 18.20
CA CYS A 231 20.36 -8.75 18.58
C CYS A 231 21.52 -7.91 17.97
N PRO A 232 21.75 -6.68 18.45
CA PRO A 232 22.74 -5.79 17.87
C PRO A 232 24.16 -6.30 18.09
N PRO A 233 25.03 -6.28 17.05
CA PRO A 233 26.41 -6.71 17.18
C PRO A 233 27.25 -5.74 18.03
N ASP A 234 27.09 -4.44 17.80
CA ASP A 234 27.84 -3.35 18.45
C ASP A 234 26.91 -2.18 18.86
N GLU A 235 27.42 -1.24 19.67
CA GLU A 235 26.70 -0.05 20.13
C GLU A 235 26.19 0.87 18.99
N ASN A 236 26.84 0.84 17.81
CA ASN A 236 26.41 1.62 16.65
C ASN A 236 25.17 1.03 16.00
N HIS A 237 24.92 -0.26 16.21
CA HIS A 237 23.77 -1.00 15.73
C HIS A 237 22.69 -1.19 16.82
N ASP A 238 22.97 -0.84 18.08
CA ASP A 238 22.00 -0.92 19.18
C ASP A 238 21.03 0.26 19.18
N PHE A 239 19.96 0.15 18.41
CA PHE A 239 18.88 1.13 18.38
C PHE A 239 17.75 0.84 19.36
N GLY A 240 17.74 -0.36 19.97
CA GLY A 240 16.79 -0.72 21.02
C GLY A 240 17.23 -0.31 22.42
N ASP A 241 18.41 0.29 22.55
CA ASP A 241 18.99 0.77 23.82
C ASP A 241 19.19 -0.37 24.84
N PHE A 242 19.75 -1.48 24.37
CA PHE A 242 20.03 -2.65 25.19
C PHE A 242 21.33 -2.56 26.00
N GLY A 243 22.21 -1.60 25.68
CA GLY A 243 23.36 -1.22 26.49
C GLY A 243 24.74 -1.60 25.92
N PRO A 244 25.84 -1.16 26.59
CA PRO A 244 27.16 -0.98 25.96
C PRO A 244 27.98 -2.24 25.66
N ALA A 245 27.56 -3.41 26.15
CA ALA A 245 28.25 -4.69 25.95
C ALA A 245 27.49 -5.59 24.97
N THR A 246 27.23 -5.07 23.76
CA THR A 246 26.58 -5.81 22.67
C THR A 246 27.37 -7.04 22.22
N TYR A 247 26.66 -7.96 21.57
CA TYR A 247 27.02 -9.38 21.57
C TYR A 247 28.31 -9.71 20.82
N LEU A 248 28.72 -8.96 19.79
CA LEU A 248 29.89 -9.33 18.98
C LEU A 248 31.18 -9.43 19.80
N ARG A 249 31.37 -8.55 20.79
CA ARG A 249 32.58 -8.54 21.63
C ARG A 249 32.70 -9.80 22.51
N ASN A 250 31.56 -10.26 23.05
CA ASN A 250 31.50 -11.36 24.01
C ASN A 250 31.16 -12.71 23.34
N HIS A 251 30.54 -12.65 22.17
CA HIS A 251 30.05 -13.77 21.36
C HIS A 251 30.37 -13.54 19.88
N PRO A 252 31.68 -13.47 19.51
CA PRO A 252 32.07 -13.25 18.12
C PRO A 252 31.56 -14.35 17.19
N ASP A 253 31.30 -15.54 17.73
CA ASP A 253 30.75 -16.69 17.02
C ASP A 253 29.26 -16.55 16.66
N TRP A 254 28.55 -15.52 17.16
CA TRP A 254 27.13 -15.26 16.84
C TRP A 254 26.93 -14.51 15.53
N TYR A 255 28.00 -13.95 14.96
CA TYR A 255 27.93 -13.11 13.77
C TYR A 255 28.88 -13.61 12.70
N LEU A 256 28.47 -13.46 11.45
CA LEU A 256 29.32 -13.69 10.29
C LEU A 256 29.65 -12.35 9.63
N PRO A 257 30.89 -12.10 9.21
CA PRO A 257 31.20 -10.89 8.44
C PRO A 257 30.44 -10.89 7.12
N GLY A 258 30.07 -9.71 6.65
CA GLY A 258 29.43 -9.54 5.35
C GLY A 258 30.29 -10.10 4.21
N LEU A 259 29.65 -10.73 3.22
CA LEU A 259 30.33 -11.44 2.14
C LEU A 259 30.76 -10.54 0.98
N GLU A 260 30.35 -9.26 0.95
CA GLU A 260 30.68 -8.36 -0.15
C GLU A 260 32.02 -7.64 0.01
N CYS A 261 32.61 -7.24 -1.12
CA CYS A 261 33.84 -6.45 -1.11
C CYS A 261 33.59 -5.10 -0.41
N GLY A 262 34.34 -4.84 0.67
CA GLY A 262 34.18 -3.61 1.46
C GLY A 262 33.17 -3.69 2.61
N ALA A 263 32.65 -4.88 2.94
CA ALA A 263 31.71 -5.10 4.06
C ALA A 263 32.30 -4.88 5.48
N ARG A 264 33.39 -4.11 5.64
CA ARG A 264 34.00 -3.89 6.96
C ARG A 264 32.96 -3.27 7.91
N GLY A 265 32.72 -3.93 9.03
CA GLY A 265 31.73 -3.51 10.02
C GLY A 265 30.28 -3.89 9.69
N ARG A 266 30.03 -4.72 8.66
CA ARG A 266 28.72 -5.33 8.39
C ARG A 266 28.72 -6.80 8.80
N TRP A 267 27.61 -7.22 9.39
CA TRP A 267 27.46 -8.53 10.00
C TRP A 267 26.15 -9.19 9.58
N GLN A 268 26.14 -10.52 9.56
CA GLN A 268 24.92 -11.32 9.50
C GLN A 268 24.77 -12.08 10.81
N THR A 269 23.57 -12.03 11.39
CA THR A 269 23.26 -12.75 12.63
C THR A 269 23.09 -14.26 12.36
N ARG A 270 23.75 -15.12 13.16
CA ARG A 270 23.65 -16.58 13.04
C ARG A 270 22.40 -17.13 13.70
N VAL A 271 21.30 -17.08 12.97
CA VAL A 271 19.97 -17.50 13.42
C VAL A 271 19.85 -18.99 13.74
N GLU A 272 20.83 -19.83 13.40
CA GLU A 272 20.83 -21.26 13.76
C GLU A 272 21.20 -21.54 15.22
N LEU A 273 21.83 -20.59 15.91
CA LEU A 273 22.33 -20.77 17.27
C LEU A 273 21.21 -20.62 18.31
N PRO A 274 20.98 -21.59 19.22
CA PRO A 274 19.89 -21.52 20.19
C PRO A 274 19.90 -20.27 21.09
N ALA A 275 21.08 -19.79 21.49
CA ALA A 275 21.21 -18.59 22.32
C ALA A 275 20.79 -17.31 21.57
N VAL A 276 21.17 -17.20 20.30
CA VAL A 276 20.76 -16.10 19.40
C VAL A 276 19.24 -16.11 19.20
N GLN A 277 18.68 -17.29 18.87
CA GLN A 277 17.23 -17.44 18.68
C GLN A 277 16.45 -17.03 19.93
N LYS A 278 16.92 -17.44 21.11
CA LYS A 278 16.29 -17.11 22.40
C LYS A 278 16.18 -15.59 22.59
N ILE A 279 17.30 -14.88 22.45
CA ILE A 279 17.36 -13.42 22.68
C ILE A 279 16.50 -12.67 21.68
N ILE A 280 16.58 -13.02 20.39
CA ILE A 280 15.79 -12.35 19.35
C ILE A 280 14.30 -12.54 19.62
N VAL A 281 13.86 -13.77 19.89
CA VAL A 281 12.44 -14.07 20.12
C VAL A 281 11.94 -13.39 21.40
N GLU A 282 12.70 -13.43 22.50
CA GLU A 282 12.30 -12.75 23.76
C GLU A 282 12.09 -11.25 23.56
N ARG A 283 13.05 -10.57 22.90
CA ARG A 283 12.96 -9.12 22.66
C ARG A 283 11.89 -8.76 21.61
N PHE A 284 11.70 -9.61 20.61
CA PHE A 284 10.63 -9.46 19.62
C PHE A 284 9.24 -9.51 20.28
N LEU A 285 9.02 -10.47 21.19
CA LEU A 285 7.76 -10.57 21.93
C LEU A 285 7.56 -9.38 22.89
N GLN A 286 8.62 -8.93 23.57
CA GLN A 286 8.57 -7.74 24.42
C GLN A 286 8.23 -6.46 23.62
N TYR A 287 8.74 -6.35 22.38
CA TYR A 287 8.37 -5.24 21.51
C TYR A 287 6.88 -5.29 21.14
N LEU A 288 6.35 -6.46 20.80
CA LEU A 288 4.93 -6.63 20.49
C LEU A 288 4.01 -6.39 21.70
N ASP A 289 4.46 -6.72 22.91
CA ASP A 289 3.75 -6.43 24.16
C ASP A 289 3.56 -4.92 24.37
N ARG A 290 4.62 -4.13 24.11
CA ARG A 290 4.58 -2.65 24.16
C ARG A 290 3.84 -2.00 22.98
N ASN A 291 3.61 -2.75 21.91
CA ASN A 291 2.98 -2.27 20.68
C ASN A 291 1.78 -3.16 20.32
N PRO A 292 0.73 -3.20 21.18
CA PRO A 292 -0.41 -4.08 20.99
C PRO A 292 -1.20 -3.78 19.72
N GLU A 293 -1.12 -2.56 19.18
CA GLU A 293 -1.76 -2.13 17.93
C GLU A 293 -1.23 -2.82 16.67
N LEU A 294 -0.02 -3.40 16.72
CA LEU A 294 0.59 -4.03 15.54
C LEU A 294 -0.09 -5.37 15.22
N LYS A 295 -0.55 -5.51 13.97
CA LYS A 295 -1.09 -6.78 13.46
C LYS A 295 0.02 -7.70 12.98
N ILE A 296 1.06 -7.11 12.37
CA ILE A 296 2.19 -7.82 11.77
C ILE A 296 3.50 -7.17 12.25
N CYS A 297 4.53 -7.98 12.51
CA CYS A 297 5.87 -7.48 12.82
C CYS A 297 6.95 -8.36 12.17
N GLY A 298 7.99 -7.73 11.63
CA GLY A 298 9.01 -8.38 10.80
C GLY A 298 10.24 -8.90 11.55
N LEU A 299 10.74 -10.08 11.14
CA LEU A 299 12.07 -10.60 11.50
C LEU A 299 12.88 -10.94 10.25
N TRP A 300 13.47 -9.94 9.61
CA TRP A 300 14.23 -10.13 8.37
C TRP A 300 15.74 -10.06 8.64
N PRO A 301 16.55 -10.92 7.98
CA PRO A 301 18.01 -10.85 8.05
C PRO A 301 18.52 -9.49 7.59
N ASP A 302 19.80 -9.20 7.84
CA ASP A 302 20.41 -7.94 7.42
C ASP A 302 20.49 -7.86 5.88
N ASP A 303 20.41 -6.65 5.30
CA ASP A 303 20.39 -6.45 3.83
C ASP A 303 21.78 -6.49 3.20
N ILE A 304 22.42 -7.64 3.40
CA ILE A 304 23.68 -8.04 2.78
C ILE A 304 23.58 -9.53 2.44
N PRO A 305 24.44 -10.08 1.55
CA PRO A 305 24.37 -11.49 1.21
C PRO A 305 24.38 -12.39 2.45
N ILE A 306 23.42 -13.31 2.53
CA ILE A 306 23.23 -14.19 3.69
C ILE A 306 23.94 -15.53 3.51
N ASN A 307 24.40 -16.10 4.62
CA ASN A 307 24.90 -17.47 4.66
C ASN A 307 23.76 -18.47 4.89
N ARG A 308 23.96 -19.74 4.49
CA ARG A 308 23.04 -20.83 4.84
C ARG A 308 23.15 -21.13 6.34
N PRO A 309 22.06 -21.04 7.12
CA PRO A 309 22.13 -21.31 8.56
C PRO A 309 22.43 -22.79 8.89
N TYR A 310 21.97 -23.72 8.05
CA TYR A 310 22.13 -25.16 8.27
C TYR A 310 22.73 -25.84 7.04
N ARG A 311 23.75 -26.69 7.27
CA ARG A 311 24.32 -27.56 6.22
C ARG A 311 23.24 -28.54 5.74
N GLY A 312 23.14 -28.72 4.41
CA GLY A 312 22.19 -29.64 3.78
C GLY A 312 20.80 -29.05 3.51
N LEU A 313 20.48 -27.86 4.03
CA LEU A 313 19.25 -27.14 3.72
C LEU A 313 19.50 -26.01 2.72
N SER A 314 18.42 -25.58 2.05
CA SER A 314 18.43 -24.32 1.30
C SER A 314 18.50 -23.12 2.28
N HIS A 315 18.84 -21.92 1.78
CA HIS A 315 18.79 -20.70 2.60
C HIS A 315 17.39 -20.52 3.21
N THR A 316 16.36 -20.60 2.37
CA THR A 316 14.96 -20.43 2.78
C THR A 316 14.50 -21.47 3.78
N ASP A 317 14.79 -22.77 3.56
CA ASP A 317 14.45 -23.82 4.53
C ASP A 317 15.17 -23.60 5.87
N GLY A 318 16.44 -23.17 5.85
CA GLY A 318 17.21 -22.89 7.04
C GLY A 318 16.63 -21.74 7.86
N TYR A 319 16.32 -20.62 7.21
CA TYR A 319 15.65 -19.47 7.86
C TYR A 319 14.23 -19.81 8.30
N MET A 320 13.49 -20.64 7.54
CA MET A 320 12.15 -21.07 7.92
C MET A 320 12.12 -21.86 9.22
N LYS A 321 13.18 -22.60 9.58
CA LYS A 321 13.26 -23.24 10.91
C LYS A 321 13.29 -22.21 12.05
N PHE A 322 14.06 -21.14 11.89
CA PHE A 322 14.10 -20.04 12.84
C PHE A 322 12.76 -19.31 12.90
N TRP A 323 12.19 -18.92 11.75
CA TRP A 323 10.90 -18.25 11.70
C TRP A 323 9.76 -19.09 12.25
N ASN A 324 9.73 -20.40 12.00
CA ASN A 324 8.74 -21.28 12.60
C ASN A 324 8.83 -21.31 14.14
N ARG A 325 10.04 -21.28 14.71
CA ARG A 325 10.21 -21.19 16.17
C ARG A 325 9.72 -19.86 16.71
N ALA A 326 10.05 -18.75 16.04
CA ALA A 326 9.57 -17.43 16.42
C ALA A 326 8.04 -17.33 16.28
N ALA A 327 7.46 -17.92 15.24
CA ALA A 327 6.02 -17.97 14.99
C ALA A 327 5.28 -18.83 16.02
N ASP A 328 5.85 -19.98 16.44
CA ASP A 328 5.29 -20.80 17.51
C ASP A 328 5.26 -20.04 18.84
N ALA A 329 6.33 -19.30 19.17
CA ALA A 329 6.38 -18.45 20.37
C ALA A 329 5.42 -17.24 20.28
N LEU A 330 5.33 -16.62 19.10
CA LEU A 330 4.39 -15.54 18.82
C LEU A 330 2.94 -16.00 19.02
N ALA A 331 2.55 -17.15 18.47
CA ALA A 331 1.20 -17.67 18.61
C ALA A 331 0.83 -17.99 20.07
N ALA A 332 1.80 -18.41 20.88
CA ALA A 332 1.59 -18.69 22.30
C ALA A 332 1.29 -17.42 23.12
N SER A 333 1.91 -16.29 22.78
CA SER A 333 1.71 -15.01 23.48
C SER A 333 0.63 -14.12 22.84
N PHE A 334 0.49 -14.18 21.51
CA PHE A 334 -0.33 -13.28 20.70
C PHE A 334 -0.97 -14.06 19.53
N PRO A 335 -2.06 -14.81 19.76
CA PRO A 335 -2.64 -15.72 18.77
C PRO A 335 -3.13 -15.04 17.49
N ASP A 336 -3.45 -13.74 17.55
CA ASP A 336 -3.99 -12.98 16.43
C ASP A 336 -2.93 -12.21 15.61
N LYS A 337 -1.64 -12.29 15.97
CA LYS A 337 -0.56 -11.56 15.29
C LYS A 337 0.18 -12.44 14.28
N LEU A 338 0.69 -11.82 13.22
CA LEU A 338 1.48 -12.49 12.19
C LEU A 338 2.96 -12.08 12.27
N LEU A 339 3.83 -13.04 11.97
CA LEU A 339 5.26 -12.81 11.77
C LEU A 339 5.52 -12.51 10.28
N ALA A 340 6.04 -11.32 9.97
CA ALA A 340 6.49 -11.01 8.61
C ALA A 340 7.90 -11.54 8.33
N ILE A 341 8.05 -12.22 7.20
CA ILE A 341 9.31 -12.75 6.66
C ILE A 341 9.51 -12.26 5.23
N ILE A 342 10.69 -12.51 4.65
CA ILE A 342 11.04 -12.01 3.32
C ILE A 342 11.55 -13.12 2.38
N GLY A 343 11.13 -13.07 1.11
CA GLY A 343 11.60 -13.89 0.00
C GLY A 343 12.44 -13.06 -0.98
N TYR A 344 13.67 -12.73 -0.60
CA TYR A 344 14.55 -11.77 -1.27
C TYR A 344 15.97 -12.30 -1.45
N PHE A 345 16.63 -11.96 -2.57
CA PHE A 345 17.93 -12.51 -3.01
C PHE A 345 18.07 -14.03 -2.81
N GLU A 346 18.95 -14.48 -1.90
CA GLU A 346 19.17 -15.91 -1.62
C GLU A 346 17.93 -16.61 -1.03
N LEU A 347 16.98 -15.84 -0.49
CA LEU A 347 15.66 -16.28 0.00
C LEU A 347 14.56 -16.19 -1.06
N SER A 348 14.83 -15.68 -2.26
CA SER A 348 13.82 -15.64 -3.33
C SER A 348 13.28 -17.03 -3.72
N PRO A 349 14.10 -18.11 -3.77
CA PRO A 349 13.55 -19.45 -3.92
C PRO A 349 12.65 -19.84 -2.73
N PRO A 350 11.48 -20.44 -2.96
CA PRO A 350 10.57 -20.84 -1.89
C PRO A 350 11.13 -21.97 -1.02
N PRO A 351 10.61 -22.16 0.20
CA PRO A 351 10.97 -23.32 1.03
C PRO A 351 10.58 -24.61 0.31
N ARG A 352 11.37 -25.67 0.51
CA ARG A 352 11.20 -26.95 -0.20
C ARG A 352 10.83 -28.08 0.73
N THR A 353 11.35 -28.05 1.94
CA THR A 353 11.29 -29.16 2.91
C THR A 353 10.75 -28.74 4.26
N VAL A 354 10.83 -27.44 4.60
CA VAL A 354 10.32 -26.91 5.86
C VAL A 354 9.00 -26.18 5.62
N THR A 355 7.91 -26.71 6.17
CA THR A 355 6.58 -26.12 6.05
C THR A 355 6.43 -24.88 6.93
N PRO A 356 6.05 -23.71 6.39
CA PRO A 356 5.78 -22.49 7.15
C PRO A 356 4.61 -22.65 8.14
N ARG A 357 4.67 -21.97 9.29
CA ARG A 357 3.53 -21.89 10.24
C ARG A 357 2.38 -21.04 9.68
N ARG A 358 1.18 -21.27 10.24
CA ARG A 358 -0.06 -20.60 9.83
C ARG A 358 -0.10 -19.11 10.15
N ASN A 359 0.77 -18.61 11.02
CA ASN A 359 0.86 -17.20 11.40
C ASN A 359 2.10 -16.51 10.81
N ILE A 360 2.60 -17.00 9.68
CA ILE A 360 3.72 -16.39 8.95
C ILE A 360 3.20 -15.72 7.68
N HIS A 361 3.51 -14.44 7.53
CA HIS A 361 3.26 -13.63 6.34
C HIS A 361 4.56 -13.42 5.56
N CYS A 362 4.57 -13.69 4.24
CA CYS A 362 5.75 -13.55 3.40
C CYS A 362 5.64 -12.36 2.44
N TRP A 363 6.63 -11.48 2.52
CA TRP A 363 6.95 -10.47 1.51
C TRP A 363 7.85 -11.09 0.44
N TYR A 364 7.28 -11.46 -0.71
CA TYR A 364 8.06 -11.91 -1.85
C TYR A 364 8.60 -10.72 -2.64
N CYS A 365 9.91 -10.62 -2.78
CA CYS A 365 10.58 -9.43 -3.32
C CYS A 365 11.37 -9.76 -4.60
N PRO A 366 10.77 -9.67 -5.80
CA PRO A 366 11.42 -9.99 -7.06
C PRO A 366 12.28 -8.83 -7.59
N ILE A 367 13.17 -8.26 -6.77
CA ILE A 367 13.94 -7.04 -7.10
C ILE A 367 14.75 -7.16 -8.39
N ALA A 368 15.30 -8.35 -8.67
CA ALA A 368 16.16 -8.60 -9.81
C ALA A 368 15.39 -8.94 -11.11
N ARG A 369 14.05 -8.79 -11.11
CA ARG A 369 13.23 -8.99 -12.32
C ARG A 369 13.44 -7.85 -13.32
N ASN A 370 13.17 -8.14 -14.59
CA ASN A 370 13.22 -7.12 -15.62
C ASN A 370 11.89 -6.35 -15.66
N LEU A 371 11.88 -5.15 -15.09
CA LEU A 371 10.73 -4.25 -15.01
C LEU A 371 10.36 -3.57 -16.35
N MET A 372 11.03 -3.92 -17.46
CA MET A 372 10.57 -3.53 -18.80
C MET A 372 9.48 -4.47 -19.33
N TYR A 373 9.27 -5.61 -18.67
CA TYR A 373 8.35 -6.65 -19.10
C TYR A 373 7.44 -7.09 -17.96
N PRO A 374 6.18 -7.47 -18.25
CA PRO A 374 5.29 -8.07 -17.26
C PRO A 374 5.90 -9.31 -16.59
N VAL A 375 5.44 -9.66 -15.41
CA VAL A 375 5.93 -10.82 -14.64
C VAL A 375 5.79 -12.14 -15.39
N ALA A 376 4.79 -12.25 -16.27
CA ALA A 376 4.53 -13.44 -17.09
C ALA A 376 5.41 -13.57 -18.34
N HIS A 377 6.19 -12.54 -18.67
CA HIS A 377 7.06 -12.58 -19.84
C HIS A 377 8.21 -13.59 -19.62
N PRO A 378 8.71 -14.30 -20.65
CA PRO A 378 9.81 -15.28 -20.52
C PRO A 378 11.07 -14.74 -19.81
N ARG A 379 11.40 -13.46 -20.01
CA ARG A 379 12.50 -12.77 -19.31
C ARG A 379 12.36 -12.77 -17.77
N ASN A 380 11.14 -12.94 -17.26
CA ASN A 380 10.81 -12.96 -15.84
C ASN A 380 10.38 -14.35 -15.34
N GLU A 381 10.51 -15.41 -16.17
CA GLU A 381 9.98 -16.75 -15.87
C GLU A 381 10.44 -17.30 -14.51
N ARG A 382 11.69 -17.02 -14.14
CA ARG A 382 12.29 -17.48 -12.88
C ARG A 382 11.59 -16.88 -11.67
N PHE A 383 11.25 -15.60 -11.73
CA PHE A 383 10.57 -14.89 -10.65
C PHE A 383 9.11 -15.32 -10.54
N LEU A 384 8.41 -15.48 -11.66
CA LEU A 384 7.06 -16.04 -11.65
C LEU A 384 7.03 -17.47 -11.08
N LYS A 385 8.01 -18.30 -11.42
CA LYS A 385 8.15 -19.66 -10.87
C LYS A 385 8.33 -19.63 -9.34
N TRP A 386 9.18 -18.75 -8.83
CA TRP A 386 9.39 -18.62 -7.38
C TRP A 386 8.16 -18.07 -6.67
N LEU A 387 7.50 -17.04 -7.22
CA LEU A 387 6.24 -16.50 -6.68
C LEU A 387 5.18 -17.59 -6.54
N LYS A 388 4.92 -18.36 -7.61
CA LYS A 388 3.99 -19.49 -7.58
C LYS A 388 4.36 -20.53 -6.52
N GLY A 389 5.65 -20.78 -6.33
CA GLY A 389 6.13 -21.69 -5.29
C GLY A 389 5.91 -21.16 -3.87
N TRP A 390 6.08 -19.86 -3.65
CA TRP A 390 5.75 -19.22 -2.35
C TRP A 390 4.26 -19.27 -2.06
N ILE A 391 3.41 -18.90 -3.02
CA ILE A 391 1.95 -19.00 -2.89
C ILE A 391 1.53 -20.43 -2.53
N LYS A 392 2.15 -21.44 -3.16
CA LYS A 392 1.86 -22.85 -2.86
C LYS A 392 2.34 -23.30 -1.49
N ALA A 393 3.48 -22.79 -1.01
CA ALA A 393 4.10 -23.25 0.23
C ALA A 393 3.50 -22.58 1.48
N MET A 394 2.98 -21.37 1.34
CA MET A 394 2.40 -20.58 2.42
C MET A 394 0.93 -20.91 2.66
N PRO A 395 0.37 -20.59 3.84
CA PRO A 395 -1.07 -20.56 4.02
C PRO A 395 -1.76 -19.64 2.99
N PRO A 396 -3.03 -19.90 2.63
CA PRO A 396 -3.77 -19.08 1.67
C PRO A 396 -3.68 -17.59 1.98
N HIS A 397 -3.40 -16.79 0.96
CA HIS A 397 -3.32 -15.33 1.04
C HIS A 397 -2.26 -14.76 2.02
N GLN A 398 -1.29 -15.56 2.48
CA GLN A 398 -0.17 -15.09 3.32
C GLN A 398 1.14 -14.88 2.57
N THR A 399 1.10 -14.87 1.24
CA THR A 399 2.19 -14.34 0.40
C THR A 399 1.70 -13.05 -0.25
N ALA A 400 2.46 -11.97 -0.09
CA ALA A 400 2.25 -10.72 -0.81
C ALA A 400 3.48 -10.41 -1.68
N SER A 401 3.28 -9.72 -2.81
CA SER A 401 4.39 -9.25 -3.65
C SER A 401 4.82 -7.86 -3.19
N PHE A 402 6.10 -7.69 -2.89
CA PHE A 402 6.74 -6.38 -2.85
C PHE A 402 6.97 -5.94 -4.29
N GLU A 403 6.21 -4.94 -4.74
CA GLU A 403 6.29 -4.43 -6.09
C GLU A 403 7.14 -3.16 -6.17
N TYR A 404 8.29 -3.32 -6.83
CA TYR A 404 9.27 -2.28 -7.14
C TYR A 404 8.85 -1.38 -8.30
N TYR A 405 7.55 -1.21 -8.53
CA TYR A 405 7.04 -0.32 -9.59
C TYR A 405 7.56 1.12 -9.45
N GLY A 406 8.01 1.53 -8.26
CA GLY A 406 8.62 2.84 -8.07
C GLY A 406 10.10 2.92 -8.23
N TRP A 407 10.73 1.77 -8.16
CA TRP A 407 12.15 1.68 -8.00
C TRP A 407 12.78 2.01 -9.35
N GLN A 408 13.31 3.24 -9.43
CA GLN A 408 14.43 3.58 -10.29
C GLN A 408 14.16 3.60 -11.80
N MET A 409 13.06 4.20 -12.28
CA MET A 409 12.91 4.55 -13.70
C MET A 409 12.00 5.79 -13.90
N GLU A 410 12.59 6.98 -14.03
CA GLU A 410 11.85 8.26 -14.09
C GLU A 410 10.88 8.32 -15.29
N LEU A 411 9.61 8.68 -15.02
CA LEU A 411 8.51 8.75 -16.00
C LEU A 411 8.32 7.49 -16.87
N THR A 412 8.71 6.33 -16.34
CA THR A 412 8.55 5.08 -17.05
C THR A 412 7.09 4.66 -17.06
N PRO A 413 6.48 4.38 -18.22
CA PRO A 413 5.07 4.01 -18.29
C PRO A 413 4.84 2.60 -17.77
N LEU A 414 4.64 2.40 -16.46
CA LEU A 414 4.51 1.06 -15.85
C LEU A 414 3.07 0.55 -15.76
N ARG A 415 2.07 1.41 -15.98
CA ARG A 415 0.63 1.04 -16.01
C ARG A 415 0.31 -0.17 -16.89
N PHE A 416 0.95 -0.31 -18.06
CA PHE A 416 0.70 -1.46 -18.93
C PHE A 416 1.14 -2.79 -18.30
N MET A 417 2.12 -2.77 -17.40
CA MET A 417 2.54 -3.94 -16.65
C MET A 417 1.56 -4.22 -15.52
N MET A 418 1.15 -3.21 -14.75
CA MET A 418 0.15 -3.37 -13.69
C MET A 418 -1.14 -4.01 -14.22
N GLN A 419 -1.60 -3.58 -15.41
CA GLN A 419 -2.77 -4.15 -16.10
C GLN A 419 -2.65 -5.64 -16.47
N LYS A 420 -1.43 -6.19 -16.49
CA LYS A 420 -1.15 -7.60 -16.79
C LYS A 420 -0.79 -8.38 -15.53
N ASP A 421 0.01 -7.78 -14.67
CA ASP A 421 0.55 -8.39 -13.46
C ASP A 421 -0.55 -8.53 -12.39
N LEU A 422 -1.37 -7.49 -12.15
CA LEU A 422 -2.36 -7.51 -11.06
C LEU A 422 -3.50 -8.53 -11.29
N PRO A 423 -4.12 -8.65 -12.49
CA PRO A 423 -5.08 -9.73 -12.72
C PRO A 423 -4.46 -11.11 -12.56
N LEU A 424 -3.23 -11.31 -13.04
CA LEU A 424 -2.52 -12.58 -12.87
C LEU A 424 -2.26 -12.88 -11.38
N TYR A 425 -1.85 -11.89 -10.59
CA TYR A 425 -1.63 -12.08 -9.15
C TYR A 425 -2.91 -12.45 -8.41
N HIS A 426 -4.02 -11.79 -8.74
CA HIS A 426 -5.34 -12.16 -8.25
C HIS A 426 -5.66 -13.62 -8.59
N ASP A 427 -5.51 -14.02 -9.86
CA ASP A 427 -5.85 -15.37 -10.33
C ASP A 427 -4.94 -16.46 -9.73
N LEU A 428 -3.71 -16.11 -9.34
CA LEU A 428 -2.80 -17.01 -8.63
C LEU A 428 -3.16 -17.16 -7.14
N GLY A 429 -4.07 -16.37 -6.58
CA GLY A 429 -4.42 -16.39 -5.17
C GLY A 429 -3.41 -15.67 -4.28
N LEU A 430 -2.66 -14.70 -4.83
CA LEU A 430 -1.75 -13.86 -4.05
C LEU A 430 -2.54 -13.09 -2.98
N GLY A 431 -1.98 -12.96 -1.77
CA GLY A 431 -2.63 -12.30 -0.65
C GLY A 431 -2.72 -10.78 -0.80
N GLY A 432 -1.74 -10.18 -1.47
CA GLY A 432 -1.76 -8.75 -1.71
C GLY A 432 -0.48 -8.18 -2.26
N ILE A 433 -0.42 -6.86 -2.26
CA ILE A 433 0.65 -6.08 -2.88
C ILE A 433 1.12 -4.99 -1.91
N TYR A 434 2.43 -4.93 -1.75
CA TYR A 434 3.16 -3.80 -1.18
C TYR A 434 3.73 -2.98 -2.34
N GLY A 435 3.02 -1.92 -2.73
CA GLY A 435 3.47 -1.00 -3.77
C GLY A 435 4.53 -0.06 -3.23
N TRP A 436 5.81 -0.34 -3.50
CA TRP A 436 6.89 0.54 -3.06
C TRP A 436 6.79 1.88 -3.76
N SER A 437 6.56 2.93 -2.99
CA SER A 437 6.37 4.28 -3.51
C SER A 437 7.12 5.29 -2.66
N ALA A 438 8.07 6.03 -3.21
CA ALA A 438 8.74 7.09 -2.43
C ALA A 438 7.83 8.34 -2.29
N PHE A 439 6.63 8.19 -1.72
CA PHE A 439 5.64 9.24 -1.60
C PHE A 439 6.09 10.32 -0.59
N GLY A 440 5.95 11.60 -0.98
CA GLY A 440 6.16 12.81 -0.16
C GLY A 440 4.83 13.48 0.22
N ASN A 441 4.61 14.76 -0.03
CA ASN A 441 3.31 15.42 0.26
C ASN A 441 2.28 15.32 -0.89
N SER A 442 2.66 14.78 -2.05
CA SER A 442 1.80 14.63 -3.25
C SER A 442 2.25 13.44 -4.08
N LEU A 443 1.38 12.90 -4.96
CA LEU A 443 1.73 11.78 -5.86
C LEU A 443 2.83 12.19 -6.85
N LEU A 444 3.06 13.51 -6.97
CA LEU A 444 4.07 14.08 -7.85
C LEU A 444 5.43 14.37 -7.18
N GLY A 445 5.67 13.98 -5.92
CA GLY A 445 6.83 14.31 -5.05
C GLY A 445 8.17 14.76 -5.67
N GLU A 446 8.96 15.54 -4.92
CA GLU A 446 10.20 16.15 -5.41
C GLU A 446 11.32 15.15 -5.71
N ASP A 447 11.40 14.01 -5.01
CA ASP A 447 12.59 13.13 -5.07
C ASP A 447 12.43 11.90 -5.96
N MET A 448 11.22 11.35 -6.10
CA MET A 448 10.94 10.15 -6.90
C MET A 448 9.48 10.18 -7.33
N ARG A 449 9.19 10.09 -8.64
CA ARG A 449 7.83 10.38 -9.14
C ARG A 449 7.00 9.16 -9.50
N TRP A 450 5.76 9.21 -9.04
CA TRP A 450 4.79 8.12 -8.98
C TRP A 450 3.38 8.71 -9.15
N ALA A 451 3.24 9.43 -10.26
CA ALA A 451 2.16 10.35 -10.53
C ALA A 451 0.80 9.63 -10.74
N VAL A 452 0.45 9.43 -11.99
CA VAL A 452 -0.73 8.67 -12.41
C VAL A 452 -0.60 7.19 -12.04
N ASP A 453 0.62 6.66 -11.93
CA ASP A 453 0.86 5.24 -11.64
C ASP A 453 0.40 4.83 -10.23
N LEU A 454 0.53 5.69 -9.21
CA LEU A 454 0.04 5.37 -7.85
C LEU A 454 -1.46 5.44 -7.77
N PHE A 455 -2.03 6.48 -8.39
CA PHE A 455 -3.46 6.60 -8.52
C PHE A 455 -4.03 5.35 -9.18
N PHE A 456 -3.40 4.90 -10.27
CA PHE A 456 -3.77 3.71 -10.99
C PHE A 456 -3.64 2.44 -10.13
N LEU A 457 -2.50 2.23 -9.48
CA LEU A 457 -2.27 1.09 -8.60
C LEU A 457 -3.32 1.04 -7.48
N ALA A 458 -3.59 2.16 -6.80
CA ALA A 458 -4.54 2.21 -5.70
C ALA A 458 -5.95 1.75 -6.12
N HIS A 459 -6.40 2.10 -7.32
CA HIS A 459 -7.68 1.62 -7.85
C HIS A 459 -7.63 0.13 -8.23
N GLN A 460 -6.56 -0.30 -8.88
CA GLN A 460 -6.44 -1.69 -9.35
C GLN A 460 -6.24 -2.71 -8.23
N LEU A 461 -5.77 -2.28 -7.05
CA LEU A 461 -5.72 -3.14 -5.87
C LEU A 461 -7.12 -3.45 -5.33
N TRP A 462 -8.13 -2.60 -5.58
CA TRP A 462 -9.53 -2.93 -5.29
C TRP A 462 -10.17 -3.69 -6.45
N ASP A 463 -10.02 -3.19 -7.69
CA ASP A 463 -10.59 -3.78 -8.89
C ASP A 463 -9.54 -3.90 -10.00
N THR A 464 -9.01 -5.11 -10.20
CA THR A 464 -7.98 -5.39 -11.21
C THR A 464 -8.47 -5.17 -12.65
N LYS A 465 -9.77 -4.98 -12.85
CA LYS A 465 -10.41 -4.75 -14.16
C LYS A 465 -10.81 -3.29 -14.38
N ALA A 466 -10.46 -2.39 -13.46
CA ALA A 466 -10.77 -0.96 -13.60
C ALA A 466 -10.23 -0.39 -14.92
N ASP A 467 -11.06 0.41 -15.59
CA ASP A 467 -10.75 0.98 -16.92
C ASP A 467 -9.64 2.02 -16.82
N PRO A 468 -8.45 1.75 -17.40
CA PRO A 468 -7.33 2.65 -17.29
C PRO A 468 -7.55 4.01 -17.92
N ARG A 469 -8.28 4.11 -19.03
CA ARG A 469 -8.48 5.41 -19.69
C ARG A 469 -9.33 6.33 -18.82
N LYS A 470 -10.32 5.77 -18.12
CA LYS A 470 -11.15 6.52 -17.18
C LYS A 470 -10.34 6.99 -15.98
N LEU A 471 -9.50 6.13 -15.41
CA LEU A 471 -8.64 6.49 -14.29
C LEU A 471 -7.64 7.58 -14.67
N GLU A 472 -7.05 7.48 -15.87
CA GLU A 472 -6.13 8.49 -16.38
C GLU A 472 -6.80 9.85 -16.58
N ALA A 473 -7.99 9.87 -17.19
CA ALA A 473 -8.76 11.10 -17.36
C ALA A 473 -9.14 11.71 -16.01
N MET A 474 -9.68 10.90 -15.08
CA MET A 474 -10.06 11.35 -13.75
C MET A 474 -8.87 11.97 -12.98
N TRP A 475 -7.71 11.32 -13.03
CA TRP A 475 -6.50 11.86 -12.42
C TRP A 475 -6.04 13.16 -13.08
N ALA A 476 -5.97 13.18 -14.42
CA ALA A 476 -5.49 14.35 -15.15
C ALA A 476 -6.40 15.57 -14.93
N GLU A 477 -7.71 15.37 -14.98
CA GLU A 477 -8.72 16.40 -14.70
C GLU A 477 -8.64 16.88 -13.25
N GLY A 478 -8.56 15.95 -12.29
CA GLY A 478 -8.50 16.27 -10.87
C GLY A 478 -7.23 17.00 -10.45
N VAL A 479 -6.08 16.68 -11.06
CA VAL A 479 -4.78 17.26 -10.69
C VAL A 479 -4.42 18.50 -11.53
N PHE A 480 -4.79 18.54 -12.81
CA PHE A 480 -4.33 19.57 -13.76
C PHE A 480 -5.46 20.42 -14.34
N GLY A 481 -6.73 20.12 -14.06
CA GLY A 481 -7.87 20.90 -14.54
C GLY A 481 -7.87 21.03 -16.07
N ARG A 482 -7.94 22.26 -16.59
CA ARG A 482 -7.97 22.52 -18.05
C ARG A 482 -6.71 22.13 -18.81
N ALA A 483 -5.59 21.87 -18.12
CA ALA A 483 -4.38 21.35 -18.75
C ALA A 483 -4.41 19.81 -18.92
N ALA A 484 -5.45 19.12 -18.45
CA ALA A 484 -5.57 17.67 -18.51
C ALA A 484 -5.36 17.07 -19.92
N PRO A 485 -5.91 17.61 -21.02
CA PRO A 485 -5.72 17.03 -22.35
C PRO A 485 -4.24 16.93 -22.74
N GLU A 486 -3.47 18.00 -22.52
CA GLU A 486 -2.05 18.04 -22.84
C GLU A 486 -1.22 17.13 -21.91
N ILE A 487 -1.66 16.93 -20.67
CA ILE A 487 -1.03 15.99 -19.74
C ILE A 487 -1.26 14.54 -20.19
N LEU A 488 -2.47 14.21 -20.65
CA LEU A 488 -2.75 12.90 -21.24
C LEU A 488 -1.92 12.66 -22.50
N ASP A 489 -1.79 13.67 -23.37
CA ASP A 489 -0.92 13.61 -24.56
C ASP A 489 0.55 13.36 -24.20
N PHE A 490 1.05 13.99 -23.13
CA PHE A 490 2.41 13.79 -22.63
C PHE A 490 2.65 12.34 -22.19
N TYR A 491 1.78 11.77 -21.36
CA TYR A 491 1.92 10.38 -20.93
C TYR A 491 1.73 9.38 -22.09
N ALA A 492 0.82 9.67 -23.03
CA ALA A 492 0.63 8.85 -24.21
C ALA A 492 1.85 8.89 -25.14
N PHE A 493 2.50 10.05 -25.27
CA PHE A 493 3.76 10.19 -26.02
C PHE A 493 4.88 9.37 -25.39
N LEU A 494 5.07 9.45 -24.07
CA LEU A 494 6.06 8.63 -23.36
C LEU A 494 5.77 7.13 -23.49
N ALA A 495 4.51 6.71 -23.37
CA ALA A 495 4.10 5.32 -23.54
C ALA A 495 4.46 4.76 -24.94
N ARG A 496 4.19 5.52 -26.01
CA ARG A 496 4.55 5.12 -27.38
C ARG A 496 6.07 5.05 -27.57
N THR A 497 6.81 6.03 -27.05
CA THR A 497 8.27 6.05 -27.12
C THR A 497 8.87 4.87 -26.36
N HIS A 498 8.45 4.63 -25.12
CA HIS A 498 8.90 3.51 -24.30
C HIS A 498 8.66 2.16 -24.98
N ALA A 499 7.47 1.95 -25.54
CA ALA A 499 7.14 0.73 -26.27
C ALA A 499 8.02 0.52 -27.53
N ARG A 500 8.44 1.60 -28.19
CA ARG A 500 9.42 1.55 -29.29
C ARG A 500 10.80 1.17 -28.76
N GLU A 501 11.29 1.81 -27.71
CA GLU A 501 12.64 1.55 -27.18
C GLU A 501 12.79 0.16 -26.57
N ILE A 502 11.75 -0.40 -25.94
CA ILE A 502 11.76 -1.81 -25.52
C ILE A 502 12.06 -2.73 -26.71
N LYS A 503 11.45 -2.49 -27.88
CA LYS A 503 11.69 -3.28 -29.09
C LYS A 503 13.12 -3.11 -29.61
N ASN A 504 13.74 -1.96 -29.36
CA ASN A 504 15.12 -1.66 -29.71
C ASN A 504 16.14 -2.19 -28.67
N GLY A 505 15.68 -2.86 -27.60
CA GLY A 505 16.56 -3.46 -26.60
C GLY A 505 16.83 -2.61 -25.36
N LEU A 506 15.96 -1.65 -25.04
CA LEU A 506 16.05 -0.85 -23.81
C LEU A 506 16.23 -1.75 -22.57
N ALA A 507 17.35 -1.55 -21.87
CA ALA A 507 17.60 -2.16 -20.57
C ALA A 507 16.84 -1.45 -19.45
N PRO A 508 16.59 -2.14 -18.32
CA PRO A 508 16.04 -1.54 -17.10
C PRO A 508 17.10 -0.64 -16.45
N ILE A 509 17.26 0.58 -16.97
CA ILE A 509 18.15 1.62 -16.46
C ILE A 509 17.34 2.82 -15.99
N TYR A 510 17.89 3.60 -15.06
CA TYR A 510 17.21 4.74 -14.44
C TYR A 510 16.80 5.84 -15.40
N GLN A 511 17.64 6.08 -16.40
CA GLN A 511 17.50 7.14 -17.38
C GLN A 511 17.40 6.51 -18.76
N TRP A 512 16.22 6.64 -19.38
CA TRP A 512 15.94 6.03 -20.68
C TRP A 512 15.45 7.04 -21.73
N ILE A 513 15.23 8.30 -21.32
CA ILE A 513 14.61 9.32 -22.16
C ILE A 513 15.70 10.05 -22.97
N ALA A 514 15.73 9.84 -24.28
CA ALA A 514 16.67 10.51 -25.16
C ALA A 514 16.36 12.02 -25.33
N PHE A 515 17.37 12.84 -25.67
CA PHE A 515 17.21 14.30 -25.80
C PHE A 515 16.16 14.74 -26.83
N ASP A 516 16.01 14.01 -27.95
CA ASP A 516 14.98 14.32 -28.95
C ASP A 516 13.56 14.08 -28.41
N VAL A 517 13.41 13.10 -27.52
CA VAL A 517 12.17 12.81 -26.79
C VAL A 517 11.89 13.93 -25.77
N VAL A 518 12.92 14.39 -25.04
CA VAL A 518 12.81 15.52 -24.12
C VAL A 518 12.26 16.75 -24.85
N HIS A 519 12.88 17.16 -25.96
CA HIS A 519 12.47 18.36 -26.69
C HIS A 519 10.99 18.30 -27.13
N LYS A 520 10.54 17.16 -27.66
CA LYS A 520 9.13 16.96 -28.06
C LYS A 520 8.19 16.99 -26.86
N ALA A 521 8.56 16.35 -25.76
CA ALA A 521 7.74 16.31 -24.56
C ALA A 521 7.63 17.69 -23.88
N GLN A 522 8.70 18.50 -23.91
CA GLN A 522 8.68 19.89 -23.43
C GLN A 522 7.70 20.76 -24.22
N ALA A 523 7.56 20.56 -25.53
CA ALA A 523 6.57 21.28 -26.34
C ALA A 523 5.13 20.98 -25.88
N ILE A 524 4.83 19.72 -25.54
CA ILE A 524 3.53 19.33 -24.97
C ILE A 524 3.32 19.98 -23.61
N LEU A 525 4.32 19.93 -22.71
CA LEU A 525 4.24 20.55 -21.38
C LEU A 525 4.12 22.09 -21.47
N ALA A 526 4.72 22.73 -22.47
CA ALA A 526 4.56 24.17 -22.69
C ALA A 526 3.11 24.53 -23.07
N ALA A 527 2.42 23.70 -23.84
CA ALA A 527 0.99 23.86 -24.10
C ALA A 527 0.16 23.67 -22.81
N ALA A 528 0.49 22.65 -22.00
CA ALA A 528 -0.15 22.43 -20.70
C ALA A 528 0.00 23.65 -19.76
N ARG A 529 1.20 24.26 -19.69
CA ARG A 529 1.43 25.48 -18.88
C ARG A 529 0.54 26.65 -19.28
N LYS A 530 0.24 26.82 -20.56
CA LYS A 530 -0.65 27.90 -21.05
C LYS A 530 -2.09 27.70 -20.56
N ARG A 531 -2.50 26.47 -20.26
CA ARG A 531 -3.84 26.12 -19.76
C ARG A 531 -3.89 25.88 -18.25
N ALA A 532 -2.75 25.98 -17.57
CA ALA A 532 -2.67 25.89 -16.12
C ALA A 532 -3.27 27.15 -15.47
N GLU A 533 -4.47 27.03 -14.91
CA GLU A 533 -5.26 28.16 -14.39
C GLU A 533 -4.76 28.72 -13.06
N THR A 534 -3.99 27.94 -12.30
CA THR A 534 -3.50 28.34 -10.97
C THR A 534 -1.98 28.15 -10.85
N PRO A 535 -1.31 28.91 -9.96
CA PRO A 535 0.11 28.68 -9.66
C PRO A 535 0.39 27.26 -9.17
N ALA A 536 -0.54 26.63 -8.47
CA ALA A 536 -0.41 25.25 -8.01
C ALA A 536 -0.39 24.26 -9.18
N ILE A 537 -1.30 24.40 -10.15
CA ILE A 537 -1.31 23.56 -11.36
C ILE A 537 -0.03 23.79 -12.17
N ARG A 538 0.40 25.05 -12.34
CA ARG A 538 1.63 25.37 -13.09
C ARG A 538 2.86 24.71 -12.46
N ARG A 539 3.01 24.78 -11.14
CA ARG A 539 4.10 24.08 -10.41
C ARG A 539 4.10 22.58 -10.66
N ARG A 540 2.94 21.93 -10.79
CA ARG A 540 2.85 20.49 -11.10
C ARG A 540 3.32 20.18 -12.52
N VAL A 541 3.00 21.04 -13.49
CA VAL A 541 3.52 20.93 -14.86
C VAL A 541 5.03 21.17 -14.91
N ASP A 542 5.54 22.14 -14.16
CA ASP A 542 6.98 22.41 -14.06
C ASP A 542 7.73 21.24 -13.41
N LEU A 543 7.11 20.61 -12.41
CA LEU A 543 7.63 19.39 -11.82
C LEU A 543 7.71 18.28 -12.89
N LEU A 544 6.68 18.08 -13.75
CA LEU A 544 6.72 17.17 -14.91
C LEU A 544 7.95 17.35 -15.78
N GLU A 545 8.29 18.59 -16.10
CA GLU A 545 9.50 18.90 -16.86
C GLU A 545 10.79 18.61 -16.06
N LYS A 546 10.87 18.99 -14.78
CA LYS A 546 12.06 18.71 -13.95
C LYS A 546 12.41 17.23 -13.96
N VAL A 547 11.41 16.36 -13.84
CA VAL A 547 11.62 14.90 -13.82
C VAL A 547 11.90 14.33 -15.20
N LEU A 548 11.27 14.88 -16.25
CA LEU A 548 11.62 14.56 -17.63
C LEU A 548 13.13 14.78 -17.87
N LEU A 549 13.68 15.87 -17.34
CA LEU A 549 15.12 16.15 -17.42
C LEU A 549 15.95 15.18 -16.57
N ARG A 550 15.53 14.83 -15.34
CA ARG A 550 16.24 13.82 -14.53
C ARG A 550 16.26 12.43 -15.16
N GLY A 551 15.18 12.03 -15.81
CA GLY A 551 15.06 10.76 -16.53
C GLY A 551 15.78 10.75 -17.88
N SER A 552 16.38 11.88 -18.27
CA SER A 552 17.13 11.98 -19.52
C SER A 552 18.59 11.57 -19.37
N ALA A 553 19.13 10.93 -20.40
CA ALA A 553 20.56 10.64 -20.50
C ALA A 553 21.01 10.71 -21.96
N GLU A 554 22.28 11.03 -22.19
CA GLU A 554 22.91 11.03 -23.52
C GLU A 554 23.16 9.61 -24.06
N VAL A 555 22.79 8.56 -23.33
CA VAL A 555 23.06 7.16 -23.69
C VAL A 555 22.24 6.75 -24.91
N ILE A 556 22.80 7.01 -26.08
CA ILE A 556 22.32 6.48 -27.35
C ILE A 556 22.73 5.01 -27.41
N TRP A 557 21.74 4.12 -27.49
CA TRP A 557 21.91 2.71 -27.78
C TRP A 557 22.54 2.54 -29.18
N ARG A 558 23.88 2.45 -29.23
CA ARG A 558 24.59 1.94 -30.41
C ARG A 558 25.17 0.56 -30.07
N GLU A 559 24.73 -0.44 -30.82
CA GLU A 559 25.33 -1.78 -30.90
C GLU A 559 25.58 -2.49 -29.55
N GLY A 560 24.54 -2.58 -28.71
CA GLY A 560 24.54 -3.52 -27.58
C GLY A 560 25.47 -3.20 -26.41
N LYS A 561 26.09 -2.01 -26.37
CA LYS A 561 26.87 -1.52 -25.22
C LYS A 561 26.37 -0.14 -24.81
N ALA A 562 25.64 -0.06 -23.71
CA ALA A 562 25.35 1.21 -23.06
C ALA A 562 26.68 1.83 -22.58
N ARG A 563 27.01 3.03 -23.07
CA ARG A 563 28.01 3.90 -22.45
C ARG A 563 27.28 5.11 -21.90
N VAL A 564 27.24 5.21 -20.58
CA VAL A 564 26.91 6.44 -19.85
C VAL A 564 28.06 7.41 -20.11
N VAL A 565 27.77 8.54 -20.74
CA VAL A 565 28.69 9.69 -20.85
C VAL A 565 28.39 10.64 -19.71
#